data_AF-A0A496RQS4-F1
#
_entry.id   AF-A0A496RQS4-F1
#
_cell.length_a   1.000
_cell.length_b   1.000
_cell.length_c   1.000
_cell.angle_alpha   90.00
_cell.angle_beta   90.00
_cell.angle_gamma   90.00
#
_symmetry.space_group_name_H-M   'P 1'
#
loop_
_entity.id
_entity.type
_entity.pdbx_description
1 polymer ?
#
loop_
_entity_poly.entity_id
_entity_poly.type
_entity_poly.pdbx_seq_one_letter_code
_entity_poly.pdbx_strand_id
1 'polypeptide(L)'
;MFISFLYPYNILGGEARFFWVFYKQLRHFSPQEIIFVGNKDYFKDPCHYWQRCSGKDAKIQKKWEFSFVSSQDVYSAKKYIVDQKIFKTLDKKFPDLCTAWNFLMCRRYVPLEKELMLIFSRMRNDYDIEAVLTWCNCRSLNYIAEKMGFRVIHNELGALRGPCYTQTAYFDFCGVNGNT
;
A
#
# COMPACT_ATOMS: atom_id res chain seq x y z
N MET A 1 -7.01 -13.38 -7.84
CA MET A 1 -5.80 -12.54 -7.66
C MET A 1 -6.13 -11.32 -6.80
N PHE A 2 -5.24 -10.95 -5.88
CA PHE A 2 -5.35 -9.77 -5.03
C PHE A 2 -4.64 -8.55 -5.61
N ILE A 3 -5.15 -7.36 -5.30
CA ILE A 3 -4.46 -6.10 -5.57
C ILE A 3 -3.92 -5.58 -4.23
N SER A 4 -2.60 -5.40 -4.10
CA SER A 4 -2.02 -4.69 -2.97
C SER A 4 -1.92 -3.20 -3.28
N PHE A 5 -2.78 -2.40 -2.66
CA PHE A 5 -2.72 -0.95 -2.74
C PHE A 5 -1.73 -0.42 -1.69
N LEU A 6 -0.51 -0.16 -2.15
CA LEU A 6 0.55 0.52 -1.41
C LEU A 6 0.33 2.02 -1.58
N TYR A 7 -0.04 2.71 -0.50
CA TYR A 7 -0.53 4.07 -0.61
C TYR A 7 0.48 4.96 -1.36
N PRO A 8 0.10 5.56 -2.51
CA PRO A 8 1.06 6.17 -3.41
C PRO A 8 1.52 7.55 -2.95
N TYR A 9 0.78 8.26 -2.10
CA TYR A 9 1.23 9.55 -1.55
C TYR A 9 2.43 9.39 -0.60
N ASN A 10 3.37 10.34 -0.62
CA ASN A 10 4.51 10.35 0.30
C ASN A 10 4.10 10.83 1.70
N ILE A 11 3.56 9.89 2.48
CA ILE A 11 3.07 10.11 3.85
C ILE A 11 4.21 10.60 4.75
N LEU A 12 4.00 11.76 5.39
CA LEU A 12 4.94 12.36 6.35
C LEU A 12 6.35 12.58 5.78
N GLY A 13 6.46 12.80 4.46
CA GLY A 13 7.73 13.08 3.77
C GLY A 13 8.61 11.86 3.56
N GLY A 14 8.15 10.66 3.94
CA GLY A 14 8.85 9.40 3.72
C GLY A 14 8.54 8.79 2.36
N GLU A 15 9.58 8.37 1.64
CA GLU A 15 9.45 7.49 0.49
C GLU A 15 8.92 6.12 0.94
N ALA A 16 7.97 5.55 0.18
CA ALA A 16 7.52 4.16 0.32
C ALA A 16 7.18 3.74 1.78
N ARG A 17 6.28 4.47 2.45
CA ARG A 17 5.97 4.26 3.88
C ARG A 17 5.59 2.82 4.24
N PHE A 18 4.93 2.12 3.32
CA PHE A 18 4.52 0.73 3.47
C PHE A 18 5.46 -0.27 2.78
N PHE A 19 6.76 0.03 2.60
CA PHE A 19 7.70 -0.90 1.92
C PHE A 19 7.77 -2.26 2.62
N TRP A 20 7.65 -2.29 3.94
CA TRP A 20 7.67 -3.53 4.71
C TRP A 20 6.50 -4.46 4.34
N VAL A 21 5.33 -3.89 4.01
CA VAL A 21 4.16 -4.62 3.51
C VAL A 21 4.50 -5.23 2.16
N PHE A 22 5.06 -4.43 1.26
CA PHE A 22 5.44 -4.88 -0.08
C PHE A 22 6.38 -6.09 0.01
N TYR A 23 7.42 -6.02 0.85
CA TYR A 23 8.36 -7.12 1.03
C TYR A 23 7.74 -8.32 1.72
N LYS A 24 6.88 -8.11 2.74
CA LYS A 24 6.14 -9.20 3.38
C LYS A 24 5.29 -9.93 2.34
N GLN A 25 4.54 -9.21 1.52
CA GLN A 25 3.67 -9.80 0.50
C GLN A 25 4.45 -10.50 -0.62
N LEU A 26 5.57 -9.93 -1.09
CA LEU A 26 6.44 -10.59 -2.08
C LEU A 26 6.97 -11.96 -1.61
N ARG A 27 7.12 -12.14 -0.29
CA ARG A 27 7.59 -13.42 0.27
C ARG A 27 6.48 -14.44 0.50
N HIS A 28 5.23 -14.01 0.61
CA HIS A 28 4.11 -14.87 0.99
C HIS A 28 3.13 -15.14 -0.15
N PHE A 29 3.07 -14.27 -1.15
CA PHE A 29 2.27 -14.47 -2.35
C PHE A 29 3.15 -14.89 -3.52
N SER A 30 2.65 -15.79 -4.34
CA SER A 30 3.24 -16.05 -5.66
C SER A 30 2.92 -14.90 -6.63
N PRO A 31 3.73 -14.71 -7.69
CA PRO A 31 3.48 -13.67 -8.71
C PRO A 31 2.14 -13.79 -9.46
N GLN A 32 1.45 -14.94 -9.35
CA GLN A 32 0.15 -15.20 -9.93
C GLN A 32 -1.01 -14.82 -9.00
N GLU A 33 -0.73 -14.61 -7.71
CA GLU A 33 -1.76 -14.32 -6.71
C GLU A 33 -1.88 -12.84 -6.38
N ILE A 34 -0.87 -12.01 -6.69
CA ILE A 34 -0.87 -10.60 -6.29
C ILE A 34 -0.32 -9.65 -7.36
N ILE A 35 -0.91 -8.45 -7.42
CA ILE A 35 -0.43 -7.31 -8.19
C ILE A 35 -0.31 -6.10 -7.27
N PHE A 36 0.75 -5.31 -7.44
CA PHE A 36 1.00 -4.13 -6.61
C PHE A 36 0.60 -2.83 -7.33
N VAL A 37 -0.10 -1.95 -6.62
CA VAL A 37 -0.40 -0.58 -7.06
C VAL A 37 0.22 0.37 -6.06
N GLY A 38 1.11 1.24 -6.55
CA GLY A 38 1.80 2.20 -5.69
C GLY A 38 2.56 3.22 -6.50
N ASN A 39 3.35 4.06 -5.84
CA ASN A 39 4.26 4.97 -6.56
C ASN A 39 5.58 4.25 -6.92
N LYS A 40 6.42 4.90 -7.74
CA LYS A 40 7.70 4.34 -8.17
C LYS A 40 8.68 4.05 -7.04
N ASP A 41 8.54 4.72 -5.89
CA ASP A 41 9.50 4.59 -4.79
C ASP A 41 9.43 3.18 -4.20
N TYR A 42 8.24 2.59 -4.05
CA TYR A 42 8.08 1.20 -3.58
C TYR A 42 8.83 0.16 -4.41
N PHE A 43 9.09 0.44 -5.70
CA PHE A 43 9.64 -0.53 -6.64
C PHE A 43 11.11 -0.27 -7.00
N LYS A 44 11.80 0.55 -6.21
CA LYS A 44 13.25 0.74 -6.32
C LYS A 44 14.00 -0.54 -5.94
N ASP A 45 15.26 -0.61 -6.37
CA ASP A 45 16.16 -1.69 -5.96
C ASP A 45 16.21 -1.75 -4.42
N PRO A 46 16.12 -2.94 -3.80
CA PRO A 46 16.20 -3.07 -2.36
C PRO A 46 17.44 -2.39 -1.74
N CYS A 47 18.57 -2.34 -2.45
CA CYS A 47 19.78 -1.66 -2.03
C CYS A 47 19.59 -0.15 -1.81
N HIS A 48 18.61 0.51 -2.46
CA HIS A 48 18.26 1.91 -2.21
C HIS A 48 17.86 2.14 -0.75
N TYR A 49 17.12 1.19 -0.17
CA TYR A 49 16.64 1.27 1.21
C TYR A 49 17.67 0.75 2.23
N TRP A 50 18.74 0.11 1.76
CA TRP A 50 19.80 -0.48 2.58
C TRP A 50 20.58 0.53 3.42
N GLN A 51 20.77 1.74 2.90
CA GLN A 51 21.50 2.81 3.60
C GLN A 51 20.60 3.62 4.55
N ARG A 52 19.29 3.62 4.30
CA ARG A 52 18.30 4.44 5.00
C ARG A 52 17.55 3.68 6.09
N CYS A 53 17.41 2.37 5.91
CA CYS A 53 16.64 1.54 6.81
C CYS A 53 17.58 0.70 7.69
N SER A 54 17.20 0.59 8.95
CA SER A 54 17.51 -0.54 9.82
C SER A 54 16.90 -1.86 9.31
N GLY A 55 16.65 -2.00 8.00
CA GLY A 55 16.08 -3.18 7.35
C GLY A 55 17.00 -4.41 7.39
N LYS A 56 18.31 -4.23 7.64
CA LYS A 56 19.21 -5.33 8.02
C LYS A 56 19.04 -5.78 9.46
N ASP A 57 18.44 -4.95 10.32
CA ASP A 57 18.27 -5.29 11.71
C ASP A 57 17.30 -6.47 11.77
N ALA A 58 17.86 -7.65 12.07
CA ALA A 58 17.10 -8.88 12.23
C ALA A 58 15.98 -8.72 13.26
N LYS A 59 16.13 -7.82 14.24
CA LYS A 59 15.06 -7.52 15.21
C LYS A 59 13.88 -6.81 14.56
N ILE A 60 14.12 -5.92 13.59
CA ILE A 60 13.05 -5.21 12.87
C ILE A 60 12.38 -6.15 11.87
N GLN A 61 13.15 -6.91 11.10
CA GLN A 61 12.60 -7.95 10.22
C GLN A 61 11.73 -8.95 11.00
N LYS A 62 12.21 -9.41 12.16
CA LYS A 62 11.42 -10.27 13.06
C LYS A 62 10.18 -9.57 13.61
N LYS A 63 10.29 -8.32 14.07
CA LYS A 63 9.17 -7.55 14.67
C LYS A 63 8.03 -7.28 13.69
N TRP A 64 8.38 -6.98 12.45
CA TRP A 64 7.42 -6.65 11.39
C TRP A 64 7.12 -7.85 10.49
N GLU A 65 7.74 -9.00 10.77
CA GLU A 65 7.59 -10.27 10.06
C GLU A 65 7.73 -10.12 8.54
N PHE A 66 8.75 -9.37 8.11
CA PHE A 66 9.14 -9.31 6.72
C PHE A 66 10.60 -9.70 6.59
N SER A 67 10.93 -10.32 5.47
CA SER A 67 12.30 -10.61 5.09
C SER A 67 12.68 -9.71 3.92
N PHE A 68 13.95 -9.35 3.84
CA PHE A 68 14.45 -8.63 2.68
C PHE A 68 14.25 -9.44 1.40
N VAL A 69 14.00 -8.77 0.28
CA VAL A 69 13.77 -9.37 -1.05
C VAL A 69 14.95 -9.08 -1.98
N SER A 70 15.13 -9.91 -3.00
CA SER A 70 16.15 -9.66 -4.02
C SER A 70 15.69 -8.60 -5.03
N SER A 71 16.63 -7.99 -5.74
CA SER A 71 16.31 -7.08 -6.86
C SER A 71 15.47 -7.77 -7.94
N GLN A 72 15.67 -9.07 -8.15
CA GLN A 72 14.89 -9.87 -9.09
C GLN A 72 13.44 -10.05 -8.64
N ASP A 73 13.19 -10.21 -7.34
CA ASP A 73 11.84 -10.30 -6.78
C ASP A 73 11.06 -9.00 -7.06
N VAL A 74 11.70 -7.84 -6.84
CA VAL A 74 11.09 -6.52 -7.11
C VAL A 74 10.92 -6.26 -8.62
N TYR A 75 11.88 -6.70 -9.44
CA TYR A 75 11.83 -6.54 -10.89
C TYR A 75 10.67 -7.35 -11.50
N SER A 76 10.52 -8.62 -11.09
CA SER A 76 9.52 -9.55 -11.62
C SER A 76 8.11 -9.34 -11.08
N ALA A 77 7.95 -8.57 -10.01
CA ALA A 77 6.64 -8.24 -9.46
C ALA A 77 5.75 -7.51 -10.47
N LYS A 78 4.50 -7.99 -10.63
CA LYS A 78 3.47 -7.28 -11.39
C LYS A 78 3.12 -5.98 -10.66
N LYS A 79 3.29 -4.84 -11.33
CA LYS A 79 3.18 -3.52 -10.71
C LYS A 79 2.53 -2.49 -11.62
N TYR A 80 1.70 -1.63 -11.04
CA TYR A 80 1.13 -0.45 -11.67
C TYR A 80 1.54 0.79 -10.87
N ILE A 81 2.03 1.81 -11.59
CA ILE A 81 2.60 3.01 -10.99
C ILE A 81 1.58 4.15 -11.04
N VAL A 82 1.30 4.72 -9.88
CA VAL A 82 0.59 5.99 -9.73
C VAL A 82 1.62 7.13 -9.72
N ASP A 83 1.56 8.03 -10.72
CA ASP A 83 2.48 9.16 -10.82
C ASP A 83 2.26 10.15 -9.66
N GLN A 84 3.34 10.50 -8.96
CA GLN A 84 3.30 11.49 -7.88
C GLN A 84 2.80 12.86 -8.32
N LYS A 85 2.89 13.19 -9.62
CA LYS A 85 2.42 14.47 -10.16
C LYS A 85 0.95 14.74 -9.86
N ILE A 86 0.12 13.70 -9.69
CA ILE A 86 -1.30 13.88 -9.37
C ILE A 86 -1.53 14.55 -8.00
N PHE A 87 -0.55 14.53 -7.11
CA PHE A 87 -0.63 15.11 -5.77
C PHE A 87 -0.08 16.54 -5.70
N LYS A 88 0.56 17.07 -6.75
CA LYS A 88 1.14 18.42 -6.73
C LYS A 88 0.14 19.53 -6.37
N THR A 89 -1.09 19.42 -6.82
CA THR A 89 -2.14 20.40 -6.49
C THR A 89 -2.61 20.26 -5.04
N LEU A 90 -2.62 19.03 -4.52
CA LEU A 90 -2.92 18.75 -3.11
C LEU A 90 -1.85 19.36 -2.20
N ASP A 91 -0.57 19.15 -2.53
CA ASP A 91 0.56 19.65 -1.76
C ASP A 91 0.59 21.18 -1.69
N LYS A 92 0.14 21.86 -2.75
CA LYS A 92 -0.01 23.33 -2.75
C LYS A 92 -1.23 23.81 -1.96
N LYS A 93 -2.24 22.97 -1.79
CA LYS A 93 -3.51 23.33 -1.15
C LYS A 93 -3.41 23.29 0.37
N PHE A 94 -2.65 22.36 0.91
CA PHE A 94 -2.55 22.16 2.36
C PHE A 94 -1.23 22.72 2.90
N PRO A 95 -1.23 23.24 4.14
CA PRO A 95 -0.05 23.86 4.73
C PRO A 95 1.06 22.86 5.04
N ASP A 96 0.72 21.58 5.23
CA ASP A 96 1.64 20.53 5.61
C ASP A 96 1.16 19.15 5.16
N LEU A 97 2.09 18.18 5.19
CA LEU A 97 1.86 16.80 4.75
C LEU A 97 0.90 16.02 5.64
N CYS A 98 0.81 16.33 6.95
CA CYS A 98 -0.13 15.66 7.86
C CYS A 98 -1.56 16.05 7.51
N THR A 99 -1.81 17.34 7.24
CA THR A 99 -3.12 17.84 6.85
C THR A 99 -3.54 17.31 5.48
N ALA A 100 -2.62 17.29 4.51
CA ALA A 100 -2.85 16.66 3.21
C ALA A 100 -3.17 15.15 3.35
N TRP A 101 -2.43 14.46 4.20
CA TRP A 101 -2.62 13.04 4.48
C TRP A 101 -3.97 12.75 5.14
N ASN A 102 -4.36 13.54 6.14
CA ASN A 102 -5.67 13.44 6.77
C ASN A 102 -6.81 13.61 5.75
N PHE A 103 -6.69 14.61 4.88
CA PHE A 103 -7.66 14.80 3.79
C PHE A 103 -7.76 13.55 2.91
N LEU A 104 -6.63 12.99 2.47
CA LEU A 104 -6.58 11.82 1.61
C LEU A 104 -7.16 10.53 2.26
N MET A 105 -6.97 10.36 3.57
CA MET A 105 -7.57 9.25 4.32
C MET A 105 -9.07 9.39 4.48
N CYS A 106 -9.55 10.61 4.74
CA CYS A 106 -10.93 10.86 5.17
C CYS A 106 -11.86 11.36 4.07
N ARG A 107 -11.33 11.84 2.94
CA ARG A 107 -12.09 12.47 1.86
C ARG A 107 -11.69 11.92 0.49
N ARG A 108 -12.63 12.07 -0.44
CA ARG A 108 -12.45 11.71 -1.86
C ARG A 108 -11.52 12.70 -2.55
N TYR A 109 -10.62 12.18 -3.38
CA TYR A 109 -9.65 12.95 -4.17
C TYR A 109 -9.71 12.55 -5.64
N VAL A 110 -10.41 13.36 -6.43
CA VAL A 110 -10.74 13.08 -7.84
C VAL A 110 -9.52 12.71 -8.70
N PRO A 111 -8.34 13.34 -8.59
CA PRO A 111 -7.17 12.92 -9.37
C PRO A 111 -6.73 11.48 -9.09
N LEU A 112 -6.77 11.03 -7.83
CA LEU A 112 -6.47 9.63 -7.50
C LEU A 112 -7.59 8.70 -7.98
N GLU A 113 -8.85 9.09 -7.87
CA GLU A 113 -9.98 8.32 -8.39
C GLU A 113 -9.86 8.03 -9.89
N LYS A 114 -9.45 9.02 -10.69
CA LYS A 114 -9.24 8.87 -12.12
C LYS A 114 -8.12 7.87 -12.45
N GLU A 115 -6.99 7.98 -11.76
CA GLU A 115 -5.88 7.03 -11.95
C GLU A 115 -6.28 5.60 -11.55
N LEU A 116 -6.94 5.44 -10.40
CA LEU A 116 -7.40 4.14 -9.93
C LEU A 116 -8.41 3.51 -10.89
N MET A 117 -9.35 4.30 -11.42
CA MET A 117 -10.32 3.83 -12.41
C MET A 117 -9.63 3.27 -13.67
N LEU A 118 -8.60 3.94 -14.17
CA LEU A 118 -7.83 3.48 -15.34
C LEU A 118 -7.06 2.19 -15.04
N ILE A 119 -6.37 2.16 -13.90
CA ILE A 119 -5.57 0.99 -13.48
C ILE A 119 -6.47 -0.23 -13.28
N PHE A 120 -7.55 -0.09 -12.50
CA PHE A 120 -8.44 -1.18 -12.18
C PHE A 120 -9.22 -1.67 -13.41
N SER A 121 -9.59 -0.79 -14.34
CA SER A 121 -10.24 -1.21 -15.60
C SER A 121 -9.33 -2.12 -16.43
N ARG A 122 -8.03 -1.80 -16.50
CA ARG A 122 -7.06 -2.67 -17.19
C ARG A 122 -6.93 -4.01 -16.48
N MET A 123 -6.74 -3.98 -15.16
CA MET A 123 -6.60 -5.20 -14.36
C MET A 123 -7.80 -6.14 -14.48
N ARG A 124 -9.02 -5.61 -14.48
CA ARG A 124 -10.24 -6.42 -14.60
C ARG A 124 -10.32 -7.17 -15.93
N ASN A 125 -9.79 -6.59 -17.00
CA ASN A 125 -9.78 -7.25 -18.31
C ASN A 125 -8.77 -8.39 -18.37
N ASP A 126 -7.66 -8.26 -17.64
CA ASP A 126 -6.54 -9.19 -17.70
C ASP A 126 -6.64 -10.29 -16.63
N TYR A 127 -7.39 -10.05 -15.55
CA TYR A 127 -7.34 -10.85 -14.33
C TYR A 127 -8.68 -10.96 -13.60
N ASP A 128 -8.88 -12.12 -12.96
CA ASP A 128 -9.95 -12.31 -11.98
C ASP A 128 -9.52 -11.77 -10.61
N ILE A 129 -10.11 -10.64 -10.22
CA ILE A 129 -9.73 -9.88 -9.01
C ILE A 129 -10.64 -10.27 -7.85
N GLU A 130 -10.04 -10.81 -6.78
CA GLU A 130 -10.77 -11.26 -5.60
C GLU A 130 -11.06 -10.11 -4.64
N ALA A 131 -10.04 -9.32 -4.31
CA ALA A 131 -10.13 -8.17 -3.42
C ALA A 131 -8.93 -7.23 -3.57
N VAL A 132 -9.10 -6.01 -3.05
CA VAL A 132 -8.02 -5.04 -2.85
C VAL A 132 -7.60 -5.06 -1.39
N LEU A 133 -6.31 -5.20 -1.13
CA LEU A 133 -5.69 -5.09 0.19
C LEU A 133 -5.17 -3.66 0.36
N THR A 134 -5.42 -3.04 1.52
CA THR A 134 -4.85 -1.74 1.88
C THR A 134 -4.43 -1.70 3.33
N TRP A 135 -3.43 -0.87 3.65
CA TRP A 135 -2.83 -0.78 5.00
C TRP A 135 -3.18 0.51 5.75
N CYS A 136 -4.10 1.28 5.19
CA CYS A 136 -4.70 2.45 5.85
C CYS A 136 -5.96 2.86 5.10
N ASN A 137 -6.78 3.71 5.72
CA ASN A 137 -8.00 4.20 5.11
C ASN A 137 -7.71 5.08 3.88
N CYS A 138 -8.49 4.90 2.82
CA CYS A 138 -8.44 5.72 1.61
C CYS A 138 -9.84 5.84 1.00
N ARG A 139 -10.54 6.97 1.21
CA ARG A 139 -11.91 7.13 0.68
C ARG A 139 -12.00 7.06 -0.83
N SER A 140 -10.99 7.56 -1.54
CA SER A 140 -10.92 7.47 -3.01
C SER A 140 -10.82 6.02 -3.49
N LEU A 141 -10.03 5.19 -2.81
CA LEU A 141 -9.90 3.77 -3.11
C LEU A 141 -11.24 3.06 -2.91
N ASN A 142 -11.86 3.24 -1.74
CA ASN A 142 -13.11 2.56 -1.41
C ASN A 142 -14.20 2.91 -2.40
N TYR A 143 -14.32 4.20 -2.76
CA TYR A 143 -15.28 4.67 -3.76
C TYR A 143 -15.08 4.01 -5.13
N ILE A 144 -13.83 3.92 -5.62
CA ILE A 144 -13.55 3.31 -6.93
C ILE A 144 -13.70 1.79 -6.88
N ALA A 145 -13.23 1.14 -5.83
CA ALA A 145 -13.39 -0.30 -5.63
C ALA A 145 -14.87 -0.69 -5.61
N GLU A 146 -15.70 0.02 -4.84
CA GLU A 146 -17.15 -0.18 -4.80
C GLU A 146 -17.81 0.02 -6.17
N LYS A 147 -17.49 1.12 -6.86
CA LYS A 147 -17.98 1.38 -8.23
C LYS A 147 -17.59 0.26 -9.20
N MET A 148 -16.48 -0.42 -8.93
CA MET A 148 -15.96 -1.55 -9.68
C MET A 148 -16.26 -2.90 -8.99
N GLY A 149 -17.22 -2.99 -8.08
CA GLY A 149 -17.62 -4.26 -7.46
C GLY A 149 -16.49 -5.03 -6.77
N PHE A 150 -15.37 -4.38 -6.44
CA PHE A 150 -14.26 -4.97 -5.72
C PHE A 150 -14.46 -4.78 -4.22
N ARG A 151 -14.20 -5.82 -3.44
CA ARG A 151 -14.12 -5.71 -1.98
C ARG A 151 -12.77 -5.13 -1.58
N VAL A 152 -12.76 -4.24 -0.59
CA VAL A 152 -11.53 -3.70 0.00
C VAL A 152 -11.36 -4.29 1.39
N ILE A 153 -10.20 -4.90 1.62
CA ILE A 153 -9.78 -5.42 2.92
C ILE A 153 -8.75 -4.44 3.48
N HIS A 154 -9.07 -3.85 4.62
CA HIS A 154 -8.21 -2.95 5.37
C HIS A 154 -7.45 -3.80 6.39
N ASN A 155 -6.13 -3.85 6.22
CA ASN A 155 -5.21 -4.55 7.10
C ASN A 155 -4.37 -3.56 7.90
N GLU A 156 -3.88 -3.99 9.04
CA GLU A 156 -2.80 -3.35 9.79
C GLU A 156 -2.26 -4.38 10.79
N LEU A 157 -1.06 -4.17 11.32
CA LEU A 157 -0.59 -4.91 12.48
C LEU A 157 -1.57 -4.70 13.66
N GLY A 158 -2.00 -5.78 14.28
CA GLY A 158 -2.98 -5.76 15.37
C GLY A 158 -2.43 -5.10 16.64
N ALA A 159 -3.31 -4.80 17.59
CA ALA A 159 -2.91 -4.19 18.87
C ALA A 159 -2.03 -5.11 19.74
N LEU A 160 -2.16 -6.43 19.59
CA LEU A 160 -1.39 -7.42 20.33
C LEU A 160 -0.20 -7.89 19.48
N ARG A 161 1.02 -7.69 19.99
CA ARG A 161 2.27 -7.96 19.26
C ARG A 161 3.33 -8.57 20.16
N GLY A 162 4.26 -9.27 19.53
CA GLY A 162 5.44 -9.80 20.21
C GLY A 162 6.31 -8.70 20.83
N PRO A 163 7.09 -9.01 21.88
CA PRO A 163 7.23 -10.35 22.48
C PRO A 163 6.16 -10.69 23.53
N CYS A 164 5.33 -9.73 23.97
CA CYS A 164 4.40 -9.94 25.08
C CYS A 164 3.12 -10.70 24.70
N TYR A 165 2.76 -10.67 23.42
CA TYR A 165 1.57 -11.34 22.90
C TYR A 165 1.89 -12.08 21.60
N THR A 166 1.00 -13.00 21.21
CA THR A 166 0.98 -13.54 19.84
C THR A 166 0.77 -12.39 18.86
N GLN A 167 1.50 -12.41 17.74
CA GLN A 167 1.33 -11.40 16.70
C GLN A 167 -0.08 -11.48 16.12
N THR A 168 -0.77 -10.34 16.06
CA THR A 168 -2.11 -10.22 15.48
C THR A 168 -2.11 -9.24 14.30
N ALA A 169 -3.17 -9.29 13.50
CA ALA A 169 -3.44 -8.36 12.41
C ALA A 169 -4.91 -7.96 12.40
N TYR A 170 -5.19 -6.74 11.97
CA TYR A 170 -6.54 -6.31 11.63
C TYR A 170 -6.92 -6.82 10.23
N PHE A 171 -8.19 -7.17 10.08
CA PHE A 171 -8.81 -7.56 8.82
C PHE A 171 -10.24 -7.02 8.85
N ASP A 172 -10.53 -6.04 7.99
CA ASP A 172 -11.78 -5.29 8.08
C ASP A 172 -12.25 -4.80 6.70
N PHE A 173 -13.54 -4.95 6.39
CA PHE A 173 -14.10 -4.52 5.11
C PHE A 173 -14.52 -3.04 5.08
N CYS A 174 -14.59 -2.38 6.23
CA CYS A 174 -15.05 -1.00 6.40
C CYS A 174 -13.91 0.00 6.58
N GLY A 175 -12.88 -0.36 7.36
CA GLY A 175 -11.77 0.53 7.67
C GLY A 175 -10.80 -0.06 8.70
N VAL A 176 -9.64 0.55 8.91
CA VAL A 176 -8.67 0.10 9.92
C VAL A 176 -8.25 1.23 10.85
N ASN A 177 -8.11 0.91 12.14
CA ASN A 177 -7.93 1.83 13.28
C ASN A 177 -9.10 2.79 13.53
N GLY A 178 -9.64 3.42 12.49
CA GLY A 178 -10.87 4.19 12.54
C GLY A 178 -11.87 3.65 11.52
N ASN A 179 -13.16 3.71 11.85
CA ASN A 179 -14.24 3.17 11.01
C ASN A 179 -14.12 1.65 10.78
N THR A 180 -13.71 0.92 11.83
CA THR A 180 -13.73 -0.55 11.93
C THR A 180 -15.14 -1.01 12.26
#